data_AF-A0A2G9TFT3-F1
#
_entry.id   AF-A0A2G9TFT3-F1
#
_cell.length_a   1.000
_cell.length_b   1.000
_cell.length_c   1.000
_cell.angle_alpha   90.00
_cell.angle_beta   90.00
_cell.angle_gamma   90.00
#
_symmetry.space_group_name_H-M   'P 1'
#
loop_
_entity.id
_entity.type
_entity.pdbx_description
1 polymer ?
#
loop_
_entity_poly.entity_id
_entity_poly.type
_entity_poly.pdbx_seq_one_letter_code
_entity_poly.pdbx_strand_id
1 'polypeptide(L)'
;LSFEVVRTEADGEKTMLYKSEMLKNASRVVWKACTLSCQEISDEASRQLEVTCYFKDEKYRSTIAGSFTTTHRELRTVQEPFTLTNPLYKGGLKVCGQFDVIKRAELTICSFLDYISFG
;
A
#
# COMPACT_ATOMS: atom_id res chain seq x y z
N LEU A 1 11.14 5.05 8.85
CA LEU A 1 9.95 5.07 7.97
C LEU A 1 9.69 3.68 7.40
N SER A 2 8.45 3.22 7.52
CA SER A 2 7.92 2.02 6.87
C SER A 2 6.52 2.32 6.34
N PHE A 3 5.99 1.51 5.44
CA PHE A 3 4.59 1.59 5.03
C PHE A 3 3.91 0.22 5.08
N GLU A 4 2.60 0.25 5.22
CA GLU A 4 1.73 -0.93 5.19
C GLU A 4 0.64 -0.70 4.15
N VAL A 5 0.22 -1.79 3.50
CA VAL A 5 -0.90 -1.81 2.56
C VAL A 5 -1.97 -2.70 3.13
N VAL A 6 -3.14 -2.13 3.38
CA VAL A 6 -4.30 -2.81 3.96
C VAL A 6 -5.44 -2.73 2.96
N ARG A 7 -6.12 -3.85 2.72
CA ARG A 7 -7.34 -3.90 1.91
C ARG A 7 -8.56 -3.91 2.80
N THR A 8 -9.56 -3.11 2.45
CA THR A 8 -10.89 -3.20 3.06
C THR A 8 -11.73 -4.20 2.28
N GLU A 9 -12.18 -5.26 2.96
CA GLU A 9 -13.05 -6.28 2.40
C GLU A 9 -14.51 -5.82 2.39
N ALA A 10 -15.39 -6.59 1.72
CA ALA A 10 -16.79 -6.20 1.51
C ALA A 10 -17.63 -6.12 2.80
N ASP A 11 -17.24 -6.86 3.83
CA ASP A 11 -17.83 -6.83 5.18
C ASP A 11 -17.28 -5.70 6.05
N GLY A 12 -16.31 -4.92 5.53
CA GLY A 12 -15.62 -3.86 6.26
C GLY A 12 -14.41 -4.34 7.05
N GLU A 13 -14.11 -5.64 7.06
CA GLU A 13 -12.89 -6.17 7.66
C GLU A 13 -11.64 -5.69 6.92
N LYS A 14 -10.54 -5.55 7.65
CA LYS A 14 -9.28 -5.04 7.11
C LYS A 14 -8.24 -6.16 7.03
N THR A 15 -7.81 -6.47 5.82
CA THR A 15 -6.77 -7.47 5.55
C THR A 15 -5.44 -6.79 5.24
N MET A 16 -4.39 -7.06 6.02
CA MET A 16 -3.05 -6.55 5.72
C MET A 16 -2.43 -7.36 4.58
N LEU A 17 -2.14 -6.71 3.46
CA LEU A 17 -1.56 -7.33 2.27
C LEU A 17 -0.03 -7.29 2.29
N TYR A 18 0.53 -6.20 2.80
CA TYR A 18 1.98 -6.00 2.78
C TYR A 18 2.44 -5.05 3.88
N LYS A 19 3.68 -5.28 4.34
CA LYS A 19 4.41 -4.43 5.26
C LYS A 19 5.85 -4.30 4.80
N SER A 20 6.31 -3.07 4.62
CA SER A 20 7.67 -2.78 4.15
C SER A 20 8.72 -2.97 5.23
N GLU A 21 9.98 -3.02 4.82
CA GLU A 21 11.10 -2.84 5.73
C GLU A 21 11.09 -1.45 6.39
N MET A 22 11.68 -1.37 7.59
CA MET A 22 11.91 -0.11 8.27
C MET A 22 13.20 0.53 7.78
N LEU A 23 13.10 1.72 7.20
CA LEU A 23 14.23 2.52 6.74
C LEU A 23 14.49 3.68 7.71
N LYS A 24 15.72 4.21 7.70
CA LYS A 24 16.04 5.42 8.48
C LYS A 24 15.21 6.61 7.99
N ASN A 25 14.88 7.52 8.90
CA ASN A 25 14.09 8.70 8.54
C ASN A 25 14.92 9.60 7.62
N ALA A 26 14.38 9.92 6.46
CA ALA A 26 14.97 10.81 5.45
C ALA A 26 13.85 11.57 4.73
N SER A 27 14.19 12.69 4.08
CA SER A 27 13.24 13.50 3.29
C SER A 27 12.73 12.77 2.04
N ARG A 28 13.51 11.83 1.51
CA ARG A 28 13.13 10.94 0.41
C ARG A 28 13.56 9.52 0.74
N VAL A 29 12.63 8.58 0.63
CA VAL A 29 12.85 7.17 0.93
C VAL A 29 12.39 6.35 -0.27
N VAL A 30 13.16 5.32 -0.61
CA VAL A 30 12.81 4.34 -1.65
C VAL A 30 12.88 2.96 -1.01
N TRP A 31 11.74 2.28 -0.98
CA TRP A 31 11.64 0.90 -0.49
C TRP A 31 12.00 -0.11 -1.57
N LYS A 32 12.33 -1.33 -1.15
CA LYS A 32 12.45 -2.45 -2.07
C LYS A 32 11.11 -2.72 -2.78
N ALA A 33 11.21 -3.30 -3.98
CA ALA A 33 10.02 -3.73 -4.71
C ALA A 33 9.25 -4.77 -3.88
N CYS A 34 7.92 -4.68 -3.94
CA CYS A 34 7.01 -5.61 -3.30
C CYS A 34 5.98 -6.13 -4.31
N THR A 35 5.43 -7.30 -4.04
CA THR A 35 4.36 -7.90 -4.84
C THR A 35 3.08 -7.89 -4.02
N LEU A 36 2.04 -7.27 -4.55
CA LEU A 36 0.70 -7.32 -3.98
C LEU A 36 -0.13 -8.34 -4.75
N SER A 37 -0.63 -9.37 -4.09
CA SER A 37 -1.56 -10.30 -4.70
C SER A 37 -2.88 -9.59 -5.00
N CYS A 38 -3.42 -9.79 -6.20
CA CYS A 38 -4.73 -9.33 -6.60
C CYS A 38 -5.36 -10.49 -7.37
N GLN A 39 -6.48 -11.04 -6.89
CA GLN A 39 -7.24 -11.99 -7.71
C GLN A 39 -8.04 -11.21 -8.76
N GLU A 40 -8.10 -11.72 -9.99
CA GLU A 40 -8.83 -11.06 -11.10
C GLU A 40 -10.34 -11.26 -11.03
N ILE A 41 -10.86 -11.83 -9.94
CA ILE A 41 -12.29 -11.93 -9.71
C ILE A 41 -12.80 -10.49 -9.56
N SER A 42 -13.64 -10.07 -10.51
CA SER A 42 -14.00 -8.70 -10.93
C SER A 42 -14.28 -7.62 -9.85
N ASP A 43 -14.35 -7.98 -8.57
CA ASP A 43 -14.60 -7.08 -7.45
C ASP A 43 -13.30 -6.65 -6.71
N GLU A 44 -12.24 -7.47 -6.75
CA GLU A 44 -11.03 -7.23 -5.93
C GLU A 44 -10.18 -6.06 -6.44
N ALA A 45 -10.15 -5.84 -7.76
CA ALA A 45 -9.41 -4.73 -8.36
C ALA A 45 -10.00 -3.34 -8.01
N SER A 46 -11.29 -3.29 -7.68
CA SER A 46 -12.01 -2.10 -7.21
C SER A 46 -12.03 -1.94 -5.69
N ARG A 47 -11.58 -2.95 -4.93
CA ARG A 47 -11.53 -2.85 -3.48
C ARG A 47 -10.56 -1.75 -3.05
N GLN A 48 -10.97 -1.03 -2.01
CA GLN A 48 -10.17 0.05 -1.45
C GLN A 48 -8.95 -0.53 -0.72
N LEU A 49 -7.80 0.03 -1.06
CA LEU A 49 -6.53 -0.15 -0.39
C LEU A 49 -6.21 1.12 0.39
N GLU A 50 -5.82 0.96 1.64
CA GLU A 50 -5.25 2.01 2.48
C GLU A 50 -3.75 1.79 2.56
N VAL A 51 -2.99 2.78 2.12
CA VAL A 51 -1.53 2.81 2.27
C VAL A 51 -1.19 3.76 3.40
N THR A 52 -0.59 3.23 4.47
CA THR A 52 -0.25 4.02 5.65
C THR A 52 1.26 3.98 5.89
N CYS A 53 1.85 5.17 5.99
CA CYS A 53 3.25 5.36 6.33
C CYS A 53 3.43 5.60 7.83
N TYR A 54 4.46 4.99 8.41
CA TYR A 54 4.78 5.05 9.84
C TYR A 54 6.22 5.49 10.06
N PHE A 55 6.45 6.24 11.14
CA PHE A 55 7.78 6.52 11.68
C PHE A 55 7.88 6.01 13.12
N LYS A 56 9.11 5.79 13.58
CA LYS A 56 9.37 5.52 15.00
C LYS A 56 9.63 6.83 15.72
N ASP A 57 8.92 7.07 16.82
CA ASP A 57 9.18 8.18 17.72
C ASP A 57 10.45 7.92 18.57
N GLU A 58 10.80 8.89 19.44
CA GLU A 58 11.94 8.79 20.36
C GLU A 58 11.83 7.61 21.34
N LYS A 59 10.61 7.10 21.57
CA LYS A 59 10.31 5.95 22.43
C LYS A 59 10.19 4.65 21.62
N TYR A 60 10.64 4.64 20.36
CA TYR A 60 10.57 3.52 19.42
C TYR A 60 9.15 3.01 19.10
N ARG A 61 8.12 3.82 19.35
CA ARG A 61 6.72 3.49 19.03
C ARG A 61 6.42 3.89 17.59
N SER A 62 5.69 3.03 16.88
CA SER A 62 5.21 3.33 15.53
C SER A 62 4.08 4.35 15.59
N THR A 63 4.27 5.49 14.94
CA THR A 63 3.27 6.55 14.80
C THR A 63 2.99 6.81 13.32
N ILE A 64 1.75 7.16 12.99
CA ILE A 64 1.33 7.45 11.62
C ILE A 64 2.00 8.74 11.13
N ALA A 65 2.77 8.63 10.05
CA ALA A 65 3.29 9.77 9.31
C ALA A 65 2.17 10.37 8.42
N GLY A 66 1.44 9.49 7.73
CA GLY A 66 0.27 9.83 6.91
C GLY A 66 -0.23 8.62 6.14
N SER A 67 -1.41 8.73 5.54
CA SER A 67 -2.03 7.70 4.72
C SER A 67 -2.76 8.30 3.51
N PHE A 68 -3.08 7.43 2.57
CA PHE A 68 -3.99 7.70 1.46
C PHE A 68 -4.76 6.43 1.10
N THR A 69 -5.89 6.60 0.44
CA THR A 69 -6.70 5.51 -0.11
C THR A 69 -6.49 5.43 -1.62
N THR A 70 -6.42 4.21 -2.14
CA THR A 70 -6.24 3.89 -3.56
C THR A 70 -6.93 2.58 -3.87
N THR A 71 -6.88 2.12 -5.11
CA THR A 71 -7.27 0.77 -5.55
C THR A 71 -6.12 0.08 -6.29
N HIS A 72 -6.20 -1.23 -6.50
CA HIS A 72 -5.24 -1.92 -7.38
C HIS A 72 -5.23 -1.32 -8.80
N ARG A 73 -6.41 -0.92 -9.30
CA ARG A 73 -6.54 -0.24 -10.59
C ARG A 73 -5.77 1.07 -10.62
N GLU A 74 -5.96 1.94 -9.62
CA GLU A 74 -5.27 3.23 -9.54
C GLU A 74 -3.76 3.06 -9.39
N LEU A 75 -3.30 2.10 -8.58
CA LEU A 75 -1.87 1.79 -8.48
C LEU A 75 -1.29 1.37 -9.84
N ARG A 76 -2.05 0.70 -10.71
CA ARG A 76 -1.62 0.33 -12.06
C ARG A 76 -1.65 1.51 -13.04
N THR A 77 -2.67 2.38 -12.98
CA THR A 77 -2.92 3.40 -14.00
C THR A 77 -2.36 4.79 -13.68
N VAL A 78 -2.35 5.19 -12.41
CA VAL A 78 -2.00 6.56 -12.00
C VAL A 78 -0.49 6.76 -12.09
N GLN A 79 -0.04 7.77 -12.84
CA GLN A 79 1.38 8.14 -12.92
C GLN A 79 1.77 9.24 -11.92
N GLU A 80 0.78 9.91 -11.35
CA GLU A 80 0.98 11.01 -10.42
C GLU A 80 1.28 10.52 -8.99
N PRO A 81 2.04 11.29 -8.19
CA PRO A 81 2.28 10.96 -6.79
C PRO A 81 0.98 10.99 -5.97
N PHE A 82 0.81 10.01 -5.09
CA PHE A 82 -0.29 10.03 -4.12
C PHE A 82 0.03 11.00 -2.98
N THR A 83 -0.94 11.83 -2.59
CA THR A 83 -0.76 12.78 -1.49
C THR A 83 -0.98 12.09 -0.15
N LEU A 84 0.03 12.08 0.71
CA LEU A 84 -0.09 11.58 2.08
C LEU A 84 -0.77 12.64 2.96
N THR A 85 -1.78 12.20 3.71
CA THR A 85 -2.50 13.05 4.66
C THR A 85 -2.50 12.43 6.05
N ASN A 86 -2.49 13.26 7.09
CA ASN A 86 -2.55 12.79 8.47
C ASN A 86 -3.82 13.33 9.16
N PRO A 87 -4.82 12.48 9.45
CA PRO A 87 -6.06 12.92 10.11
C PRO A 87 -5.87 13.20 11.61
N LEU A 88 -4.77 12.74 12.22
CA LEU A 88 -4.49 12.90 13.65
C LEU A 88 -3.77 14.22 13.98
N TYR A 89 -3.53 15.07 12.98
CA TYR A 89 -2.90 16.37 13.21
C TYR A 89 -3.89 17.32 13.90
N LYS A 90 -3.42 18.11 14.88
CA LYS A 90 -4.22 18.97 15.79
C LYS A 90 -5.03 20.11 15.14
N GLY A 91 -5.29 20.06 13.84
CA GLY A 91 -6.10 21.04 13.10
C GLY A 91 -6.85 20.45 11.91
N GLY A 92 -7.03 19.11 11.86
CA GLY A 92 -7.67 18.41 10.76
C GLY A 92 -6.68 17.76 9.79
N LEU A 93 -7.18 17.44 8.58
CA LEU A 93 -6.43 16.74 7.54
C LEU A 93 -5.24 17.59 7.04
N LYS A 94 -4.02 17.25 7.45
CA LYS A 94 -2.79 17.94 6.98
C LYS A 94 -2.08 17.11 5.92
N VAL A 95 -1.75 17.73 4.78
CA VAL A 95 -0.83 17.15 3.79
C VAL A 95 0.57 17.05 4.39
N CYS A 96 1.14 15.85 4.39
CA CYS A 96 2.40 15.54 5.07
C CYS A 96 3.48 14.94 4.17
N GLY A 97 3.15 14.60 2.92
CA GLY A 97 4.14 14.11 1.96
C GLY A 97 3.52 13.61 0.66
N GLN A 98 4.35 12.99 -0.16
CA GLN A 98 3.94 12.33 -1.40
C GLN A 98 4.46 10.89 -1.42
N PHE A 99 3.72 10.00 -2.08
CA PHE A 99 4.06 8.60 -2.27
C PHE A 99 4.07 8.26 -3.75
N ASP A 100 5.25 7.88 -4.26
CA ASP A 100 5.48 7.60 -5.67
C ASP A 100 5.54 6.10 -5.95
N VAL A 101 4.81 5.64 -6.97
CA VAL A 101 4.96 4.29 -7.52
C VAL A 101 6.01 4.31 -8.64
N ILE A 102 7.27 4.05 -8.27
CA ILE A 102 8.44 4.22 -9.14
C ILE A 102 8.52 3.18 -10.26
N LYS A 103 8.22 1.91 -9.95
CA LYS A 103 8.25 0.79 -10.91
C LYS A 103 7.07 -0.13 -10.68
N ARG A 104 6.52 -0.64 -11.78
CA ARG A 104 5.34 -1.51 -11.81
C ARG A 104 5.60 -2.65 -12.78
N ALA A 105 5.21 -3.86 -12.38
CA ALA A 105 5.22 -5.04 -13.22
C ALA A 105 4.00 -5.88 -12.86
N GLU A 106 3.26 -6.34 -13.86
CA GLU A 106 2.22 -7.34 -13.66
C GLU A 106 2.84 -8.72 -13.76
N LEU A 107 2.61 -9.55 -12.74
CA LEU A 107 3.12 -10.91 -12.68
C LEU A 107 1.93 -11.85 -12.78
N THR A 108 1.87 -12.61 -13.87
CA THR A 108 0.95 -13.74 -13.97
C THR A 108 1.56 -14.93 -13.23
N ILE A 109 0.91 -15.37 -12.16
CA ILE A 109 1.33 -16.54 -11.39
C ILE A 109 0.43 -17.70 -11.79
N CYS A 110 1.00 -18.75 -12.38
CA CYS A 110 0.27 -19.99 -12.64
C CYS A 110 -0.14 -20.60 -11.29
N SER A 111 -1.44 -20.84 -11.14
CA SER A 111 -1.99 -21.53 -9.99
C SER A 111 -1.58 -23.01 -10.01
N PHE A 112 -1.67 -23.68 -8.86
CA PHE A 112 -1.46 -25.12 -8.78
C PHE A 112 -2.37 -25.90 -9.74
N LEU A 113 -3.60 -25.43 -9.99
CA LEU A 113 -4.53 -26.06 -10.91
C LEU A 113 -4.06 -25.99 -12.36
N ASP A 114 -3.38 -24.92 -12.76
CA ASP A 114 -2.79 -24.81 -14.10
C ASP A 114 -1.77 -25.93 -14.32
N TYR A 115 -0.98 -26.26 -13.31
CA TYR A 115 -0.02 -27.38 -13.41
C TYR A 115 -0.70 -28.75 -13.55
N ILE A 116 -1.90 -28.94 -13.00
CA ILE A 116 -2.65 -30.20 -13.14
C ILE A 116 -3.34 -30.28 -14.50
N SER A 117 -3.88 -29.17 -15.01
CA SER A 117 -4.65 -29.16 -16.27
C SER A 117 -3.78 -29.26 -17.52
N PHE A 118 -2.50 -28.90 -17.44
CA PHE A 118 -1.53 -29.09 -18.52
C PHE A 118 -0.85 -30.47 -18.53
N GLY A 119 -1.13 -31.36 -17.57
CA GLY A 119 -0.62 -32.74 -17.49
C GLY A 119 -1.59 -33.78 -18.02
#